data_AF-A0A0E3SKJ4-F1
#
_entry.id   AF-A0A0E3SKJ4-F1
#
_cell.length_a   1.000
_cell.length_b   1.000
_cell.length_c   1.000
_cell.angle_alpha   90.00
_cell.angle_beta   90.00
_cell.angle_gamma   90.00
#
_symmetry.space_group_name_H-M   'P 1'
#
loop_
_entity.id
_entity.type
_entity.pdbx_description
1 polymer ?
#
loop_
_entity_poly.entity_id
_entity_poly.type
_entity_poly.pdbx_seq_one_letter_code
_entity_poly.pdbx_strand_id
1 'polypeptide(L)'
;MGMQELLEFAEGGPLIVVGEYHGNPGELSFYAEAGKLLFSLRFTDWYSKELDSYWFSDTEPRLTGQGEIADAFKSFFNFLKIENDKIDQLPPGSTLILIGEKDIDFIGDGKSLFKFNLRGFKKY
;
A
#
# COMPACT_ATOMS: atom_id res chain seq x y z
N MET A 1 15.29 -14.98 -8.46
CA MET A 1 15.34 -14.10 -9.64
C MET A 1 16.14 -12.87 -9.29
N GLY A 2 17.04 -12.43 -10.17
CA GLY A 2 17.74 -11.16 -10.03
C GLY A 2 16.84 -9.97 -10.35
N MET A 3 17.27 -8.75 -10.00
CA MET A 3 16.49 -7.54 -10.31
C MET A 3 16.28 -7.37 -11.82
N GLN A 4 17.30 -7.66 -12.63
CA GLN A 4 17.16 -7.57 -14.08
C GLN A 4 16.05 -8.48 -14.62
N GLU A 5 16.01 -9.73 -14.15
CA GLU A 5 14.97 -10.69 -14.53
C GLU A 5 13.56 -10.23 -14.09
N LEU A 6 13.45 -9.59 -12.92
CA LEU A 6 12.18 -9.03 -12.44
C LEU A 6 11.71 -7.84 -13.30
N LEU A 7 12.62 -7.00 -13.78
CA LEU A 7 12.28 -5.87 -14.66
C LEU A 7 11.89 -6.34 -16.06
N GLU A 8 12.58 -7.36 -16.57
CA GLU A 8 12.21 -8.03 -17.82
C GLU A 8 10.82 -8.66 -17.70
N PHE A 9 10.52 -9.31 -16.57
CA PHE A 9 9.20 -9.87 -16.28
C PHE A 9 8.11 -8.80 -16.15
N ALA A 10 8.44 -7.66 -15.54
CA ALA A 10 7.52 -6.52 -15.43
C ALA A 10 7.35 -5.74 -16.75
N GLU A 11 8.01 -6.17 -17.84
CA GLU A 11 8.03 -5.50 -19.15
C GLU A 11 8.44 -4.01 -19.04
N GLY A 12 9.31 -3.70 -18.08
CA GLY A 12 9.75 -2.33 -17.78
C GLY A 12 8.72 -1.48 -17.04
N GLY A 13 7.58 -2.03 -16.62
CA GLY A 13 6.55 -1.36 -15.83
C GLY A 13 6.91 -1.18 -14.34
N PRO A 14 6.05 -0.50 -13.56
CA PRO A 14 6.24 -0.34 -12.13
C PRO A 14 6.15 -1.67 -11.39
N LEU A 15 6.93 -1.82 -10.32
CA LEU A 15 7.02 -3.05 -9.54
C LEU A 15 6.99 -2.75 -8.05
N ILE A 16 6.31 -3.60 -7.28
CA ILE A 16 6.43 -3.65 -5.83
C ILE A 16 7.13 -4.96 -5.47
N VAL A 17 8.24 -4.86 -4.75
CA VAL A 17 8.97 -6.04 -4.24
C VAL A 17 8.71 -6.17 -2.74
N VAL A 18 8.31 -7.37 -2.32
CA VAL A 18 8.13 -7.74 -0.92
C VAL A 18 9.40 -8.39 -0.42
N GLY A 19 10.07 -7.74 0.53
CA GLY A 19 11.21 -8.30 1.27
C GLY A 19 10.76 -9.00 2.54
N GLU A 20 11.39 -10.13 2.85
CA GLU A 20 11.15 -10.90 4.07
C GLU A 20 12.29 -10.78 5.08
N TYR A 21 11.95 -10.90 6.36
CA TYR A 21 12.87 -11.10 7.47
C TYR A 21 12.44 -12.35 8.25
N HIS A 22 13.27 -13.39 8.21
CA HIS A 22 12.99 -14.68 8.86
C HIS A 22 11.64 -15.30 8.44
N GLY A 23 11.31 -15.20 7.15
CA GLY A 23 10.06 -15.74 6.58
C GLY A 23 8.82 -14.89 6.79
N ASN A 24 8.95 -13.68 7.36
CA ASN A 24 7.83 -12.74 7.52
C ASN A 24 8.03 -11.53 6.60
N PRO A 25 7.00 -11.07 5.88
CA PRO A 25 7.05 -9.79 5.17
C PRO A 25 7.45 -8.67 6.12
N GLY A 26 8.41 -7.82 5.71
CA GLY A 26 8.81 -6.69 6.53
C GLY A 26 9.40 -5.52 5.77
N GLU A 27 9.52 -5.62 4.44
CA GLU A 27 9.86 -4.50 3.58
C GLU A 27 9.00 -4.49 2.30
N LEU A 28 8.53 -3.31 1.90
CA LEU A 28 8.00 -3.06 0.57
C LEU A 28 8.91 -2.07 -0.13
N SER A 29 9.37 -2.40 -1.33
CA SER A 29 10.15 -1.51 -2.19
C SER A 29 9.39 -1.21 -3.46
N PHE A 30 9.20 0.07 -3.76
CA PHE A 30 8.39 0.56 -4.87
C PHE A 30 9.28 1.09 -5.98
N TYR A 31 9.23 0.46 -7.15
CA TYR A 31 10.04 0.78 -8.30
C TYR A 31 9.18 1.39 -9.40
N ALA A 32 9.66 2.50 -9.97
CA ALA A 32 9.11 3.03 -11.21
C ALA A 32 9.49 2.14 -12.40
N GLU A 33 9.01 2.56 -13.56
CA GLU A 33 9.48 2.07 -14.85
C GLU A 33 11.02 2.12 -14.95
N ALA A 34 11.58 1.18 -15.71
CA ALA A 34 13.03 0.98 -15.85
C ALA A 34 13.81 0.69 -14.55
N GLY A 35 13.11 0.33 -13.45
CA GLY A 35 13.73 -0.18 -12.23
C GLY A 35 14.31 0.86 -11.29
N LYS A 36 13.89 2.12 -11.40
CA LYS A 36 14.26 3.15 -10.42
C LYS A 36 13.49 2.92 -9.11
N LEU A 37 14.19 2.62 -8.02
CA LEU A 37 13.60 2.62 -6.68
C LEU A 37 13.12 4.02 -6.30
N LEU A 38 11.83 4.18 -5.98
CA LEU A 38 11.20 5.44 -5.61
C LEU A 38 11.15 5.62 -4.09
N PHE A 39 10.67 4.61 -3.39
CA PHE A 39 10.61 4.59 -1.93
C PHE A 39 10.52 3.17 -1.40
N SER A 40 10.85 3.01 -0.12
CA SER A 40 10.61 1.77 0.60
C SER A 40 9.98 2.01 1.98
N LEU A 41 9.24 1.01 2.43
CA LEU A 41 8.63 0.93 3.76
C LEU A 41 9.19 -0.29 4.47
N ARG A 42 9.59 -0.13 5.72
CA ARG A 42 9.79 -1.25 6.64
C ARG A 42 8.61 -1.32 7.58
N PHE A 43 8.07 -2.51 7.82
CA PHE A 43 6.84 -2.67 8.59
C PHE A 43 6.80 -3.99 9.36
N THR A 44 5.84 -4.09 10.27
CA THR A 44 5.29 -5.35 10.75
C THR A 44 3.81 -5.37 10.43
N ASP A 45 3.28 -6.49 9.96
CA ASP A 45 1.90 -6.62 9.54
C ASP A 45 0.96 -7.05 10.68
N TRP A 46 -0.31 -6.77 10.47
CA TRP A 46 -1.42 -7.32 11.22
C TRP A 46 -2.56 -7.57 10.24
N TYR A 47 -3.26 -8.69 10.38
CA TYR A 47 -4.41 -9.04 9.56
C TYR A 47 -5.60 -9.37 10.44
N SER A 48 -6.77 -8.94 10.01
CA SER A 48 -8.04 -9.33 10.60
C SER A 48 -8.41 -10.75 10.19
N LYS A 49 -9.07 -11.50 11.06
CA LYS A 49 -9.68 -12.80 10.69
C LYS A 49 -10.79 -12.64 9.65
N GLU A 50 -11.37 -11.44 9.53
CA GLU A 50 -12.39 -11.17 8.52
C GLU A 50 -11.82 -11.14 7.10
N LEU A 51 -10.50 -10.94 6.94
CA LEU A 51 -9.86 -10.91 5.63
C LEU A 51 -10.01 -12.24 4.86
N ASP A 52 -10.01 -13.37 5.57
CA ASP A 52 -10.09 -14.71 4.96
C ASP A 52 -11.40 -14.94 4.18
N SER A 53 -12.46 -14.21 4.53
CA SER A 53 -13.76 -14.27 3.86
C SER A 53 -14.18 -12.94 3.24
N TYR A 54 -13.29 -11.94 3.22
CA TYR A 54 -13.59 -10.64 2.64
C TYR A 54 -13.58 -10.70 1.12
N TRP A 55 -14.62 -10.12 0.50
CA TRP A 55 -14.70 -10.03 -0.96
C TRP A 55 -14.43 -8.60 -1.39
N PHE A 56 -13.27 -8.38 -2.01
CA PHE A 56 -12.91 -7.07 -2.54
C PHE A 56 -13.83 -6.72 -3.71
N SER A 57 -14.33 -5.48 -3.74
CA SER A 57 -15.02 -4.96 -4.91
C SER A 57 -14.03 -4.61 -6.02
N ASP A 58 -14.48 -4.61 -7.27
CA ASP A 58 -13.68 -4.13 -8.42
C ASP A 58 -13.52 -2.59 -8.42
N THR A 59 -13.97 -1.91 -7.36
CA THR A 59 -13.87 -0.46 -7.25
C THR A 59 -12.46 -0.07 -6.86
N GLU A 60 -11.89 0.90 -7.58
CA GLU A 60 -10.57 1.44 -7.27
C GLU A 60 -10.51 1.96 -5.80
N PRO A 61 -9.48 1.57 -5.03
CA PRO A 61 -9.29 2.07 -3.68
C PRO A 61 -9.17 3.59 -3.61
N ARG A 62 -9.67 4.15 -2.51
CA ARG A 62 -9.42 5.55 -2.15
C ARG A 62 -8.24 5.64 -1.20
N LEU A 63 -7.58 6.79 -1.20
CA LEU A 63 -6.47 7.07 -0.30
C LEU A 63 -6.81 8.27 0.57
N THR A 64 -6.45 8.23 1.85
CA THR A 64 -6.47 9.41 2.72
C THR A 64 -5.24 9.42 3.62
N GLY A 65 -4.94 10.56 4.21
CA GLY A 65 -3.75 10.79 5.03
C GLY A 65 -2.91 11.97 4.57
N GLN A 66 -1.90 12.29 5.38
CA GLN A 66 -1.00 13.43 5.14
C GLN A 66 0.46 13.00 5.28
N GLY A 67 1.37 13.85 4.81
CA GLY A 67 2.81 13.60 4.87
C GLY A 67 3.36 12.80 3.70
N GLU A 68 4.67 12.54 3.75
CA GLU A 68 5.45 12.05 2.61
C GLU A 68 5.00 10.68 2.10
N ILE A 69 4.54 9.80 2.99
CA ILE A 69 4.04 8.47 2.63
C ILE A 69 2.74 8.59 1.81
N ALA A 70 1.82 9.46 2.24
CA ALA A 70 0.57 9.68 1.53
C ALA A 70 0.81 10.24 0.13
N ASP A 71 1.77 11.15 -0.01
CA ASP A 71 2.14 11.71 -1.30
C ASP A 71 2.86 10.69 -2.20
N ALA A 72 3.73 9.85 -1.62
CA ALA A 72 4.40 8.76 -2.32
C ALA A 72 3.40 7.71 -2.85
N PHE A 73 2.46 7.28 -2.02
CA PHE A 73 1.41 6.33 -2.41
C PHE A 73 0.50 6.92 -3.48
N LYS A 74 0.05 8.17 -3.31
CA LYS A 74 -0.75 8.86 -4.32
C LYS A 74 -0.02 8.93 -5.67
N SER A 75 1.27 9.26 -5.65
CA SER A 75 2.08 9.34 -6.87
C SER A 75 2.29 7.98 -7.54
N PHE A 76 2.42 6.90 -6.76
CA PHE A 76 2.69 5.57 -7.30
C PHE A 76 1.44 4.89 -7.84
N PHE A 77 0.36 4.88 -7.05
CA PHE A 77 -0.88 4.19 -7.40
C PHE A 77 -1.84 5.04 -8.24
N ASN A 78 -1.68 6.37 -8.22
CA ASN A 78 -2.60 7.32 -8.84
C ASN A 78 -4.06 7.22 -8.34
N PHE A 79 -4.27 6.66 -7.15
CA PHE A 79 -5.58 6.58 -6.51
C PHE A 79 -6.12 7.95 -6.12
N LEU A 80 -7.44 8.11 -6.17
CA LEU A 80 -8.09 9.33 -5.71
C LEU A 80 -7.84 9.54 -4.21
N LYS A 81 -7.16 10.65 -3.89
CA LYS A 81 -7.00 11.11 -2.52
C LYS A 81 -8.24 11.87 -2.06
N ILE A 82 -8.83 11.45 -0.95
CA ILE A 82 -9.97 12.10 -0.31
C ILE A 82 -9.53 12.78 0.99
N GLU A 83 -10.34 13.71 1.48
CA GLU A 83 -10.15 14.32 2.80
C GLU A 83 -10.74 13.42 3.89
N ASN A 84 -10.17 13.48 5.10
CA ASN A 84 -10.57 12.58 6.21
C ASN A 84 -12.04 12.74 6.62
N ASP A 85 -12.59 13.94 6.53
CA ASP A 85 -14.00 14.25 6.83
C ASP A 85 -14.99 13.72 5.79
N LYS A 86 -14.49 13.19 4.66
CA LYS A 86 -15.29 12.60 3.59
C LYS A 86 -15.29 11.07 3.61
N ILE A 87 -14.61 10.43 4.57
CA ILE A 87 -14.56 8.96 4.69
C ILE A 87 -15.98 8.39 4.86
N ASP A 88 -16.80 9.00 5.71
CA ASP A 88 -18.17 8.55 5.99
C ASP A 88 -19.14 8.72 4.80
N GLN A 89 -18.70 9.41 3.75
CA GLN A 89 -19.46 9.64 2.51
C GLN A 89 -19.12 8.62 1.42
N LEU A 90 -18.19 7.70 1.69
CA LEU A 90 -17.82 6.67 0.73
C LEU A 90 -18.98 5.70 0.48
N PRO A 91 -19.24 5.30 -0.78
CA PRO A 91 -20.22 4.28 -1.08
C PRO A 91 -19.94 2.98 -0.33
N PRO A 92 -20.97 2.19 0.02
CA PRO A 92 -20.79 0.82 0.50
C PRO A 92 -19.94 0.00 -0.48
N GLY A 93 -19.11 -0.93 0.01
CA GLY A 93 -18.17 -1.69 -0.81
C GLY A 93 -16.88 -0.93 -1.18
N SER A 94 -16.71 0.31 -0.71
CA SER A 94 -15.47 1.06 -0.94
C SER A 94 -14.31 0.48 -0.13
N THR A 95 -13.14 0.45 -0.76
CA THR A 95 -11.87 0.17 -0.09
C THR A 95 -11.12 1.49 0.14
N LEU A 96 -10.49 1.62 1.30
CA LEU A 96 -9.78 2.82 1.73
C LEU A 96 -8.40 2.43 2.26
N ILE A 97 -7.38 3.13 1.77
CA ILE A 97 -6.03 3.12 2.33
C ILE A 97 -5.90 4.38 3.20
N LEU A 98 -5.89 4.18 4.52
CA LEU A 98 -5.72 5.24 5.51
C LEU A 98 -4.25 5.29 5.92
N ILE A 99 -3.54 6.33 5.50
CA ILE A 99 -2.11 6.50 5.77
C ILE A 99 -1.95 7.40 7.01
N GLY A 100 -1.54 6.79 8.11
CA GLY A 100 -1.16 7.46 9.35
C GLY A 100 0.35 7.65 9.47
N GLU A 101 0.77 8.28 10.57
CA GLU A 101 2.19 8.50 10.86
C GLU A 101 2.93 7.21 11.25
N LYS A 102 2.23 6.29 11.93
CA LYS A 102 2.81 5.06 12.50
C LYS A 102 2.32 3.80 11.82
N ASP A 103 1.25 3.89 11.04
CA ASP A 103 0.64 2.74 10.40
C ASP A 103 -0.07 3.14 9.10
N ILE A 104 -0.27 2.15 8.23
CA ILE A 104 -1.13 2.23 7.06
C ILE A 104 -2.22 1.18 7.23
N ASP A 105 -3.46 1.62 7.27
CA ASP A 105 -4.64 0.77 7.47
C ASP A 105 -5.38 0.57 6.15
N PHE A 106 -5.63 -0.69 5.81
CA PHE A 106 -6.37 -1.09 4.62
C PHE A 106 -7.77 -1.50 5.07
N ILE A 107 -8.74 -0.68 4.74
CA ILE A 107 -10.10 -0.73 5.25
C ILE A 107 -11.04 -1.13 4.11
N GLY A 108 -11.95 -2.07 4.38
CA GLY A 108 -13.05 -2.44 3.50
C GLY A 108 -14.36 -2.45 4.28
N ASP A 109 -15.42 -1.87 3.70
CA ASP A 109 -16.74 -1.75 4.35
C ASP A 109 -16.67 -1.14 5.77
N GLY A 110 -15.77 -0.17 5.96
CA GLY A 110 -15.57 0.53 7.23
C GLY A 110 -14.82 -0.28 8.29
N LYS A 111 -14.32 -1.48 7.96
CA LYS A 111 -13.54 -2.33 8.87
C LYS A 111 -12.11 -2.48 8.41
N SER A 112 -11.19 -2.48 9.38
CA SER A 112 -9.77 -2.75 9.11
C SER A 112 -9.58 -4.21 8.71
N LEU A 113 -9.06 -4.43 7.51
CA LEU A 113 -8.78 -5.74 6.95
C LEU A 113 -7.35 -6.16 7.28
N PHE A 114 -6.39 -5.26 7.07
CA PHE A 114 -5.00 -5.46 7.42
C PHE A 114 -4.28 -4.11 7.62
N LYS A 115 -3.17 -4.14 8.34
CA LYS A 115 -2.38 -2.96 8.69
C LYS A 115 -0.90 -3.21 8.50
N PHE A 116 -0.19 -2.19 8.03
CA PHE A 116 1.26 -2.11 8.11
C PHE A 116 1.67 -1.17 9.22
N ASN A 117 2.22 -1.71 10.31
CA ASN A 117 2.80 -0.91 11.38
C ASN A 117 4.21 -0.48 10.96
N LEU A 118 4.41 0.80 10.73
CA LEU A 118 5.61 1.35 10.12
C LEU A 118 6.79 1.33 11.11
N ARG A 119 7.92 0.81 10.62
CA ARG A 119 9.24 0.81 11.27
C ARG A 119 10.23 1.73 10.58
N GLY A 120 9.93 2.14 9.36
CA GLY A 120 10.69 3.16 8.65
C GLY A 120 10.13 3.42 7.26
N PHE A 121 10.40 4.62 6.77
CA PHE A 121 10.12 5.04 5.41
C PHE A 121 11.37 5.70 4.84
N LYS A 122 11.68 5.43 3.58
CA LYS A 122 12.77 6.08 2.87
C LYS A 122 12.34 6.40 1.45
N LYS A 123 12.49 7.66 1.06
CA LYS A 123 12.31 8.16 -0.31
C LYS A 123 13.66 8.34 -0.99
N TYR A 124 13.74 8.03 -2.28
CA TYR A 124 14.97 8.04 -3.09
C TYR A 124 14.91 9.06 -4.24
#